data_AF-A0A9X8VCI4-F1
#
_entry.id   AF-A0A9X8VCI4-F1
#
_cell.length_a   1.000
_cell.length_b   1.000
_cell.length_c   1.000
_cell.angle_alpha   90.00
_cell.angle_beta   90.00
_cell.angle_gamma   90.00
#
_symmetry.space_group_name_H-M   'P 1'
#
loop_
_entity.id
_entity.type
_entity.pdbx_description
1 polymer ?
#
loop_
_entity_poly.entity_id
_entity_poly.type
_entity_poly.pdbx_seq_one_letter_code
_entity_poly.pdbx_strand_id
1 'polypeptide(L)'
;CANIGTVRDVAGAERNGAEGVGLYRTEFLFMDRDSLPTEDEQFQAYKAVAEAMGSQAVIVRTMDIGGDKDLPYMNLPKEENPFLGWRAIRIAMDRR
;
A
#
# COMPACT_ATOMS: atom_id res chain seq x y z
N CYS A 1 -9.97 2.81 14.93
CA CYS A 1 -9.00 3.03 13.83
C CYS A 1 -9.67 2.85 12.48
N ALA A 2 -9.11 3.44 11.41
CA ALA A 2 -9.61 3.30 10.04
C ALA A 2 -8.64 2.52 9.13
N ASN A 3 -9.16 1.98 8.02
CA ASN A 3 -8.38 1.42 6.93
C ASN A 3 -8.35 2.42 5.78
N ILE A 4 -7.16 2.70 5.24
CA ILE A 4 -6.97 3.68 4.16
C ILE A 4 -6.15 3.11 3.01
N GLY A 5 -6.32 3.68 1.82
CA GLY A 5 -5.49 3.42 0.64
C GLY A 5 -4.72 4.64 0.15
N THR A 6 -5.18 5.84 0.47
CA THR A 6 -4.54 7.11 0.09
C THR A 6 -4.69 8.16 1.19
N VAL A 7 -3.94 9.27 1.09
CA VAL A 7 -4.09 10.42 2.00
C VAL A 7 -5.50 11.02 1.98
N ARG A 8 -6.25 10.86 0.89
CA ARG A 8 -7.62 11.38 0.77
C ARG A 8 -8.60 10.70 1.73
N ASP A 9 -8.30 9.47 2.14
CA ASP A 9 -9.15 8.69 3.05
C ASP A 9 -9.01 9.17 4.50
N VAL A 10 -7.96 9.93 4.84
CA VAL A 10 -7.74 10.48 6.19
C VAL A 10 -8.89 11.38 6.62
N ALA A 11 -9.36 12.28 5.73
CA ALA A 11 -10.51 13.13 6.02
C ALA A 11 -11.80 12.32 6.26
N GLY A 12 -11.91 11.13 5.65
CA GLY A 12 -12.98 10.18 5.95
C GLY A 12 -12.82 9.57 7.33
N ALA A 13 -11.60 9.15 7.70
CA ALA A 13 -11.29 8.59 9.00
C ALA A 13 -11.58 9.58 10.15
N GLU A 14 -11.16 10.84 10.01
CA GLU A 14 -11.38 11.89 11.00
C GLU A 14 -12.87 12.18 11.21
N ARG A 15 -13.64 12.34 10.13
CA ARG A 15 -15.09 12.60 10.19
C ARG A 15 -15.86 11.50 10.90
N ASN A 16 -15.33 10.27 10.92
CA ASN A 16 -15.94 9.13 11.59
C ASN A 16 -15.32 8.84 12.97
N GLY A 17 -14.51 9.75 13.51
CA GLY A 17 -13.94 9.63 14.85
C GLY A 17 -12.86 8.54 14.97
N ALA A 18 -12.08 8.30 13.92
CA ALA A 18 -10.98 7.35 14.00
C ALA A 18 -9.88 7.86 14.96
N GLU A 19 -9.40 6.98 15.84
CA GLU A 19 -8.29 7.24 16.76
C GLU A 19 -6.89 6.96 16.15
N GLY A 20 -6.84 6.71 14.84
CA GLY A 20 -5.64 6.32 14.11
C GLY A 20 -5.94 5.45 12.88
N VAL A 21 -4.89 5.09 12.16
CA VAL A 21 -4.96 4.21 10.98
C VAL A 21 -4.47 2.82 11.37
N GLY A 22 -5.37 1.85 11.36
CA GLY A 22 -5.08 0.45 11.71
C GLY A 22 -4.53 -0.35 10.53
N LEU A 23 -4.72 0.14 9.31
CA LEU A 23 -4.17 -0.43 8.10
C LEU A 23 -4.08 0.63 7.00
N TYR A 24 -2.87 1.00 6.63
CA TYR A 24 -2.59 1.72 5.39
C TYR A 24 -2.13 0.73 4.32
N ARG A 25 -2.99 0.52 3.33
CA ARG A 25 -2.74 -0.34 2.16
C ARG A 25 -1.88 0.41 1.15
N THR A 26 -0.60 0.05 1.07
CA THR A 26 0.34 0.73 0.17
C THR A 26 0.22 0.30 -1.28
N GLU A 27 -0.46 -0.81 -1.58
CA GLU A 27 -0.65 -1.33 -2.95
C GLU A 27 -1.18 -0.28 -3.93
N PHE A 28 -2.05 0.63 -3.49
CA PHE A 28 -2.63 1.67 -4.34
C PHE A 28 -1.61 2.70 -4.85
N LEU A 29 -0.44 2.81 -4.20
CA LEU A 29 0.66 3.64 -4.70
C LEU A 29 1.39 2.99 -5.89
N PHE A 30 1.32 1.67 -5.99
CA PHE A 30 1.90 0.87 -7.06
C PHE A 30 0.87 0.68 -8.20
N MET A 31 -0.41 0.54 -7.85
CA MET A 31 -1.48 0.43 -8.83
C MET A 31 -1.71 1.76 -9.57
N ASP A 32 -2.20 1.70 -10.80
CA ASP A 32 -2.51 2.87 -11.65
C ASP A 32 -1.28 3.70 -12.09
N ARG A 33 -0.16 3.02 -12.35
CA ARG A 33 1.09 3.61 -12.85
C ARG A 33 1.77 2.69 -13.86
N ASP A 34 2.67 3.25 -14.65
CA ASP A 34 3.45 2.49 -15.66
C ASP A 34 4.80 1.99 -15.15
N SER A 35 5.18 2.36 -13.92
CA SER A 35 6.46 1.99 -13.31
C SER A 35 6.35 1.88 -11.79
N LEU A 36 7.31 1.18 -11.17
CA LEU A 36 7.44 1.15 -9.71
C LEU A 36 7.63 2.57 -9.16
N PRO A 37 6.96 2.93 -8.05
CA PRO A 37 7.21 4.20 -7.38
C PRO A 37 8.61 4.20 -6.79
N THR A 38 9.32 5.30 -7.03
CA THR A 38 10.63 5.55 -6.43
C THR A 38 10.54 5.66 -4.91
N GLU A 39 11.68 5.57 -4.22
CA GLU A 39 11.75 5.79 -2.78
C GLU A 39 11.17 7.16 -2.39
N ASP A 40 11.54 8.21 -3.12
CA ASP A 40 11.05 9.57 -2.84
C ASP A 40 9.53 9.67 -2.96
N GLU A 41 8.93 9.04 -3.97
CA GLU A 41 7.47 9.03 -4.13
C GLU A 41 6.77 8.27 -3.00
N GLN A 42 7.35 7.14 -2.57
CA GLN A 42 6.88 6.40 -1.41
C GLN A 42 6.99 7.24 -0.13
N PHE A 43 8.14 7.87 0.08
CA PHE A 43 8.38 8.75 1.22
C PHE A 43 7.38 9.90 1.27
N GLN A 44 7.16 10.62 0.17
CA GLN A 44 6.19 11.72 0.15
C GLN A 44 4.77 11.25 0.44
N ALA A 45 4.35 10.10 -0.10
CA ALA A 45 3.03 9.54 0.18
C ALA A 45 2.86 9.16 1.66
N TYR A 46 3.86 8.48 2.25
CA TYR A 46 3.81 8.05 3.64
C TYR A 46 3.90 9.22 4.60
N LYS A 47 4.78 10.19 4.30
CA LYS A 47 4.91 11.43 5.05
C LYS A 47 3.60 12.20 5.09
N ALA A 48 2.92 12.36 3.95
CA ALA A 48 1.65 13.09 3.88
C ALA A 48 0.57 12.46 4.77
N VAL A 49 0.47 11.12 4.81
CA VAL A 49 -0.44 10.41 5.71
C VAL A 49 -0.02 10.59 7.18
N ALA A 50 1.26 10.43 7.49
CA ALA A 50 1.76 10.57 8.85
C ALA A 50 1.54 11.97 9.42
N GLU A 51 1.79 13.01 8.62
CA GLU A 51 1.54 14.41 9.00
C GLU A 51 0.04 14.69 9.15
N ALA A 52 -0.81 14.18 8.25
CA ALA A 52 -2.26 14.39 8.31
C ALA A 52 -2.90 13.72 9.54
N MET A 53 -2.35 12.60 10.02
CA MET A 53 -2.84 11.90 11.22
C MET A 53 -2.34 12.54 12.54
N GLY A 54 -1.44 13.53 12.46
CA GLY A 54 -0.93 14.26 13.63
C GLY A 54 -0.25 13.33 14.65
N SER A 55 -0.79 13.28 15.87
CA SER A 55 -0.27 12.43 16.94
C SER A 55 -0.78 10.98 16.90
N GLN A 56 -1.70 10.65 15.99
CA GLN A 56 -2.31 9.32 15.93
C GLN A 56 -1.41 8.33 15.18
N ALA A 57 -1.41 7.08 15.61
CA ALA A 57 -0.58 6.04 15.00
C ALA A 57 -1.09 5.63 13.60
N VAL A 58 -0.16 5.24 12.74
CA VAL A 58 -0.42 4.73 11.38
C VAL A 58 0.29 3.39 11.20
N ILE A 59 -0.47 2.32 11.00
CA ILE A 59 0.08 1.00 10.69
C ILE A 59 0.22 0.88 9.18
N VAL A 60 1.44 1.10 8.68
CA VAL A 60 1.79 0.95 7.26
C VAL A 60 2.04 -0.52 6.95
N ARG A 61 1.25 -1.08 6.03
CA ARG A 61 1.52 -2.43 5.51
C ARG A 61 2.42 -2.31 4.29
N THR A 62 3.49 -3.10 4.25
CA THR A 62 4.32 -3.24 3.05
C THR A 62 3.48 -3.74 1.87
N MET A 63 3.99 -3.55 0.66
CA MET A 63 3.29 -3.86 -0.58
C MET A 63 2.78 -5.31 -0.63
N ASP A 64 1.46 -5.49 -0.70
CA ASP A 64 0.77 -6.79 -0.88
C ASP A 64 0.16 -6.92 -2.29
N ILE A 65 1.03 -7.10 -3.28
CA ILE A 65 0.69 -7.29 -4.71
C ILE A 65 0.87 -8.76 -5.12
N GLY A 66 0.48 -9.09 -6.35
CA GLY A 66 0.36 -10.48 -6.81
C GLY A 66 -0.99 -11.06 -6.41
N GLY A 67 -1.25 -12.31 -6.79
CA GLY A 67 -2.60 -12.85 -6.65
C GLY A 67 -3.51 -12.35 -7.78
N ASP A 68 -4.61 -11.69 -7.39
CA ASP A 68 -5.56 -11.02 -8.27
C ASP A 68 -5.15 -9.58 -8.63
N LYS A 69 -4.13 -9.03 -7.96
CA LYS A 69 -3.65 -7.65 -8.15
C LYS A 69 -2.48 -7.63 -9.12
N ASP A 70 -2.80 -7.47 -10.41
CA ASP A 70 -1.82 -7.42 -11.48
C ASP A 70 -1.12 -6.06 -11.56
N LEU A 71 0.18 -6.08 -11.83
CA LEU A 71 1.01 -4.90 -12.10
C LEU A 71 1.76 -5.17 -13.41
N PRO A 72 1.21 -4.71 -14.56
CA PRO A 72 1.73 -5.06 -15.88
C PRO A 72 3.24 -4.80 -16.04
N TYR A 73 3.74 -3.69 -15.47
CA TYR A 73 5.14 -3.30 -15.56
C TYR A 73 6.10 -4.16 -14.72
N MET A 74 5.60 -5.03 -13.83
CA MET A 74 6.42 -5.95 -13.04
C MET A 74 6.67 -7.29 -13.73
N ASN A 75 5.96 -7.57 -14.83
CA ASN A 75 6.01 -8.81 -15.60
C ASN A 75 5.97 -10.05 -14.69
N LEU A 76 4.99 -10.10 -13.77
CA LEU A 76 4.82 -11.25 -12.89
C LEU A 76 4.39 -12.49 -13.72
N PRO A 77 4.94 -13.68 -13.43
CA PRO A 77 4.53 -14.89 -14.13
C PRO A 77 3.06 -15.22 -13.80
N LYS A 78 2.34 -15.79 -14.78
CA LYS A 78 1.02 -16.36 -14.51
C LYS A 78 1.17 -17.63 -13.68
N GLU A 79 0.37 -17.73 -12.63
CA GLU A 79 0.37 -18.87 -11.72
C GLU A 79 -0.98 -19.59 -11.78
N GLU A 80 -0.99 -20.92 -11.59
CA GLU A 80 -2.24 -21.70 -11.53
C GLU A 80 -3.12 -21.27 -10.35
N ASN A 81 -2.50 -20.94 -9.22
CA ASN A 81 -3.18 -20.41 -8.05
C ASN A 81 -2.45 -19.17 -7.49
N PRO A 82 -2.77 -17.97 -7.98
CA PRO A 82 -2.09 -16.74 -7.56
C PRO A 82 -2.23 -16.44 -6.05
N PHE A 83 -3.31 -16.87 -5.39
CA PHE A 83 -3.48 -16.64 -3.94
C PHE A 83 -2.52 -17.48 -3.08
N LEU A 84 -2.11 -18.65 -3.60
CA LEU A 84 -1.11 -19.52 -2.98
C LEU A 84 0.32 -19.26 -3.50
N GLY A 85 0.45 -18.41 -4.52
CA GLY A 85 1.67 -18.18 -5.29
C GLY A 85 2.59 -17.06 -4.80
N TRP A 86 3.30 -16.44 -5.73
CA TRP A 86 4.32 -15.43 -5.49
C TRP A 86 3.70 -14.04 -5.27
N ARG A 87 3.48 -13.68 -4.01
CA ARG A 87 2.79 -12.44 -3.62
C ARG A 87 3.35 -11.79 -2.37
N ALA A 88 3.04 -10.52 -2.19
CA ALA A 88 3.34 -9.73 -1.00
C ALA A 88 4.81 -9.82 -0.58
N ILE A 89 5.05 -10.17 0.69
CA ILE A 89 6.38 -10.30 1.27
C ILE A 89 7.30 -11.26 0.49
N ARG A 90 6.74 -12.27 -0.19
CA ARG A 90 7.53 -13.23 -0.99
C ARG A 90 8.22 -12.52 -2.16
N ILE A 91 7.52 -11.61 -2.83
CA ILE A 91 8.10 -10.78 -3.90
C ILE A 91 9.20 -9.87 -3.33
N ALA A 92 8.94 -9.22 -2.20
CA ALA A 92 9.90 -8.29 -1.59
C ALA A 92 11.16 -9.00 -1.06
N MET A 93 11.06 -10.25 -0.63
CA MET A 93 12.20 -11.05 -0.17
C MET A 93 13.05 -11.60 -1.32
N ASP A 94 12.41 -11.96 -2.44
CA ASP A 94 13.10 -12.53 -3.60
C ASP A 94 13.77 -11.45 -4.47
N ARG A 95 13.13 -10.28 -4.62
CA ARG A 95 13.66 -9.14 -5.39
C ARG A 95 14.46 -8.21 -4.46
N ARG A 96 15.73 -8.57 -4.22
CA ARG A 96 16.72 -7.73 -3.51
C ARG A 96 17.39 -6.72 -4.42
#